data_AF-A0A0G1FVD7-F1
#
_entry.id   AF-A0A0G1FVD7-F1
#
_cell.length_a   1.000
_cell.length_b   1.000
_cell.length_c   1.000
_cell.angle_alpha   90.00
_cell.angle_beta   90.00
_cell.angle_gamma   90.00
#
_symmetry.space_group_name_H-M   'P 1'
#
loop_
_entity.id
_entity.type
_entity.pdbx_description
1 polymer ?
#
loop_
_entity_poly.entity_id
_entity_poly.type
_entity_poly.pdbx_seq_one_letter_code
_entity_poly.pdbx_strand_id
1 'polypeptide(L)' 'MISQKLLQELKEILEHDYKVRLSMQEVAEIGVTLLRYFETLIEIKSKTNLEMKGGGLNER' A
#
# COMPACT_ATOMS: atom_id res chain seq x y z
N MET A 1 -7.94 2.15 -9.49
CA MET A 1 -7.84 3.62 -9.64
C MET A 1 -8.21 4.23 -8.30
N ILE A 2 -7.41 5.17 -7.78
CA ILE A 2 -7.67 5.80 -6.47
C ILE A 2 -8.79 6.83 -6.62
N SER A 3 -9.70 6.92 -5.66
CA SER A 3 -10.80 7.88 -5.73
C SER A 3 -10.29 9.31 -5.52
N GLN A 4 -10.90 10.28 -6.21
CA GLN A 4 -10.55 11.69 -6.07
C GLN A 4 -10.73 12.18 -4.63
N LYS A 5 -11.75 11.68 -3.92
CA LYS A 5 -11.98 11.99 -2.51
C LYS A 5 -10.80 11.58 -1.62
N LEU A 6 -10.27 10.36 -1.81
CA LEU A 6 -9.10 9.90 -1.05
C LEU A 6 -7.83 10.69 -1.38
N LEU A 7 -7.65 11.10 -2.64
CA LEU A 7 -6.54 11.98 -3.00
C LEU A 7 -6.67 13.37 -2.35
N GLN A 8 -7.90 13.88 -2.20
CA GLN A 8 -8.16 15.13 -1.50
C GLN A 8 -7.80 15.01 -0.01
N GLU A 9 -8.24 13.93 0.65
CA GLU A 9 -7.91 13.64 2.05
C GLU A 9 -6.39 13.49 2.25
N LEU A 10 -5.71 12.77 1.34
CA LEU A 10 -4.25 12.63 1.37
C LEU A 10 -3.54 13.99 1.23
N LYS A 11 -4.01 14.85 0.33
CA LYS A 11 -3.47 16.20 0.17
C LYS A 11 -3.62 17.02 1.45
N GLU A 12 -4.78 16.96 2.09
CA GLU A 12 -5.06 17.68 3.35
C GLU A 12 -4.13 17.21 4.48
N ILE A 13 -3.91 15.90 4.61
CA ILE A 13 -2.96 15.34 5.59
C ILE A 13 -1.53 15.83 5.33
N LEU A 14 -1.07 15.74 4.07
CA LEU A 14 0.29 16.17 3.70
C LEU A 14 0.51 17.67 3.94
N GLU A 15 -0.49 18.50 3.70
CA GLU A 15 -0.40 19.94 3.96
C GLU A 15 -0.49 20.27 5.45
N HIS A 16 -1.42 19.66 6.19
CA HIS A 16 -1.65 20.01 7.59
C HIS A 16 -0.58 19.45 8.52
N ASP A 17 -0.24 18.17 8.38
CA ASP A 17 0.61 17.47 9.35
C ASP A 17 2.09 17.57 8.99
N TYR A 18 2.39 17.56 7.69
CA TYR A 18 3.77 17.55 7.19
C TYR A 18 4.21 18.90 6.60
N LYS A 19 3.30 19.88 6.50
CA LYS A 19 3.55 21.21 5.92
C LYS A 19 4.07 21.15 4.48
N VAL A 20 3.71 20.10 3.74
CA VAL A 20 4.09 19.90 2.34
C VAL A 20 2.92 20.29 1.43
N ARG A 21 3.13 21.26 0.55
CA ARG A 21 2.14 21.66 -0.46
C ARG A 21 2.46 21.03 -1.80
N LEU A 22 1.57 20.16 -2.26
CA LEU A 22 1.71 19.41 -3.52
C LEU A 22 0.52 19.70 -4.44
N SER A 23 0.75 19.63 -5.75
CA SER A 23 -0.31 19.59 -6.75
C SER A 23 -1.12 18.28 -6.67
N MET A 24 -2.32 18.24 -7.24
CA MET A 24 -3.11 17.00 -7.28
C MET A 24 -2.41 15.87 -8.07
N GLN A 25 -1.56 16.22 -9.03
CA GLN A 25 -0.78 15.25 -9.80
C GLN A 25 0.27 14.57 -8.92
N GLU A 26 1.05 15.35 -8.15
CA GLU A 26 2.04 14.82 -7.21
C GLU A 26 1.38 13.98 -6.11
N VAL A 27 0.21 14.41 -5.61
CA VAL A 27 -0.55 13.62 -4.63
C VAL A 27 -1.02 12.28 -5.21
N ALA A 28 -1.41 12.24 -6.49
CA ALA A 28 -1.77 11.00 -7.17
C ALA A 28 -0.58 10.04 -7.29
N GLU A 29 0.61 10.55 -7.61
CA GLU A 29 1.84 9.74 -7.69
C GLU A 29 2.21 9.12 -6.33
N ILE A 30 2.09 9.89 -5.24
CA ILE A 30 2.26 9.38 -3.88
C ILE A 30 1.22 8.31 -3.58
N GLY A 31 -0.05 8.59 -3.89
CA GLY A 31 -1.15 7.64 -3.67
C GLY A 31 -0.91 6.30 -4.36
N VAL A 32 -0.46 6.32 -5.62
CA VAL A 32 -0.11 5.11 -6.39
C VAL A 32 1.04 4.36 -5.73
N THR A 33 2.06 5.08 -5.24
CA THR A 33 3.21 4.48 -4.57
C THR A 33 2.81 3.78 -3.27
N LEU A 34 1.96 4.41 -2.45
CA LEU A 34 1.43 3.81 -1.22
C LEU A 34 0.59 2.57 -1.52
N LEU A 35 -0.29 2.63 -2.53
CA LEU A 35 -1.10 1.49 -2.93
C LEU A 35 -0.24 0.29 -3.32
N ARG A 36 0.76 0.50 -4.19
CA ARG A 36 1.70 -0.55 -4.62
C ARG A 36 2.47 -1.16 -3.47
N TYR A 37 2.87 -0.34 -2.49
CA TYR A 37 3.53 -0.83 -1.29
C TYR A 37 2.62 -1.80 -0.51
N PHE A 38 1.37 -1.43 -0.27
CA PHE A 38 0.41 -2.31 0.41
C PHE A 38 0.09 -3.59 -0.40
N GLU A 39 -0.06 -3.49 -1.72
CA GLU A 39 -0.23 -4.64 -2.61
C GLU A 39 0.94 -5.62 -2.48
N THR A 40 2.17 -5.10 -2.47
CA THR A 40 3.39 -5.90 -2.29
C THR A 40 3.39 -6.62 -0.94
N LEU A 41 3.02 -5.93 0.15
CA LEU A 41 2.92 -6.54 1.48
C LEU A 41 1.87 -7.67 1.54
N ILE A 42 0.73 -7.48 0.86
CA ILE A 42 -0.33 -8.51 0.77
C ILE A 42 0.19 -9.73 0.02
N GLU A 43 0.93 -9.53 -1.08
CA GLU A 43 1.51 -10.61 -1.86
C GLU A 43 2.54 -11.41 -1.03
N ILE A 44 3.45 -10.71 -0.34
CA ILE A 44 4.42 -11.33 0.57
C ILE A 44 3.70 -12.17 1.62
N LYS A 45 2.71 -11.58 2.32
CA LYS A 45 1.93 -12.29 3.36
C LYS A 45 1.23 -13.53 2.79
N SER A 46 0.69 -13.44 1.58
CA SER A 46 0.01 -14.55 0.92
C SER A 46 0.99 -15.69 0.60
N LYS A 47 2.19 -15.36 0.11
CA LYS A 47 3.25 -16.34 -0.19
C LYS A 47 3.81 -16.99 1.08
N THR A 48 4.11 -16.21 2.12
CA THR A 48 4.59 -16.74 3.41
C THR A 48 3.57 -17.67 4.07
N ASN A 49 2.27 -17.38 3.96
CA ASN A 49 1.23 -18.26 4.48
C ASN A 49 1.06 -19.57 3.69
N LEU A 50 1.46 -19.61 2.42
CA LEU A 50 1.46 -20.84 1.60
C LEU A 50 2.66 -21.74 1.94
N GLU A 51 3.83 -21.15 2.21
CA GLU A 51 5.04 -21.90 2.61
C GLU A 51 4.89 -22.59 3.97
N MET A 52 4.17 -21.98 4.92
CA MET A 52 3.88 -22.58 6.24
C MET A 52 2.90 -23.77 6.20
N LYS A 53 2.12 -23.93 5.12
CA LYS A 53 1.18 -25.06 4.95
C LYS A 53 1.71 -26.21 4.10
N GLY A 54 2.87 -26.05 3.47
CA GLY A 54 3.50 -27.06 2.61
C GLY A 54 4.50 -28.00 3.31
N GLY A 55 4.74 -27.83 4.61
CA GLY A 55 5.80 -28.54 5.35
C GLY A 55 5.34 -29.70 6.23
N GLY A 56 4.19 -30.31 5.97
CA GLY A 56 3.66 -31.42 6.77
C GLY A 56 3.30 -32.61 5.90
N LEU A 57 4.20 -33.61 5.88
CA LEU A 57 4.00 -35.05 5.74
C LEU A 57 5.12 -35.68 4.89
N ASN A 58 6.30 -35.80 5.52
CA ASN A 58 7.13 -36.97 5.27
C ASN A 58 7.85 -37.34 6.57
N GLU A 59 7.10 -37.90 7.51
CA GLU A 59 7.66 -38.63 8.65
C GLU A 59 7.30 -40.11 8.49
N ARG A 60 8.31 -40.85 7.99
CA ARG A 60 8.64 -42.27 8.22
C ARG A 60 7.55 -43.34 8.06
#